data_AF-A0A8R7QD17-F1
#
_entry.id   AF-A0A8R7QD17-F1
#
_cell.length_a   1.000
_cell.length_b   1.000
_cell.length_c   1.000
_cell.angle_alpha   90.00
_cell.angle_beta   90.00
_cell.angle_gamma   90.00
#
_symmetry.space_group_name_H-M   'P 1'
#
loop_
_entity.id
_entity.type
_entity.pdbx_description
1 polymer ?
#
loop_
_entity_poly.entity_id
_entity_poly.type
_entity_poly.pdbx_seq_one_letter_code
_entity_poly.pdbx_strand_id
1 'polypeptide(L)'
;MLRVLTARRLAGDMRRIQEIVEETFAVSGAPNIGDFFPALRWVDRLRGVEAALVNLQTRRDAFVSALIDDHRRTRNAGGRYIEKKGVIDVLTEHQEADPGYYTDTVVKGIVLVLLTAGTDTSALTTEWAMALLVKHPEVMRKARAEIDANVGMGQLIEESYITNLPYP
;
A
#
# COMPACT_ATOMS: atom_id res chain seq x y z
N MET A 1 2.17 -4.82 -2.19
CA MET A 1 0.89 -4.07 -2.22
C MET A 1 0.26 -3.96 -3.61
N LEU A 2 0.95 -3.42 -4.62
CA LEU A 2 0.35 -3.13 -5.94
C LEU A 2 -0.35 -4.32 -6.63
N ARG A 3 0.23 -5.52 -6.56
CA ARG A 3 -0.37 -6.74 -7.11
C ARG A 3 -1.69 -7.12 -6.44
N VAL A 4 -1.87 -6.81 -5.15
CA VAL A 4 -3.12 -7.08 -4.42
C VAL A 4 -4.22 -6.12 -4.89
N LEU A 5 -3.87 -4.86 -5.14
CA LEU A 5 -4.82 -3.85 -5.62
C LEU A 5 -5.29 -4.13 -7.05
N THR A 6 -4.38 -4.48 -7.95
CA THR A 6 -4.66 -4.54 -9.40
C THR A 6 -4.75 -5.96 -9.96
N ALA A 7 -4.47 -6.98 -9.15
CA ALA A 7 -4.25 -8.37 -9.57
C ALA A 7 -3.13 -8.55 -10.63
N ARG A 8 -2.31 -7.53 -10.90
CA ARG A 8 -1.31 -7.51 -12.01
C ARG A 8 0.07 -7.03 -11.56
N ARG A 9 1.10 -7.37 -12.35
CA ARG A 9 2.44 -6.79 -12.22
C ARG A 9 2.52 -5.52 -13.06
N LEU A 10 2.50 -4.36 -12.39
CA LEU A 10 2.75 -3.05 -13.00
C LEU A 10 4.19 -2.63 -12.70
N ALA A 11 5.13 -3.01 -13.57
CA ALA A 11 6.56 -2.72 -13.37
C ALA A 11 6.89 -1.23 -13.52
N GLY A 12 6.11 -0.48 -14.30
CA GLY A 12 6.32 0.95 -14.56
C GLY A 12 5.90 1.88 -13.41
N ASP A 13 4.97 1.44 -12.56
CA ASP A 13 4.33 2.30 -11.56
C ASP A 13 5.02 2.27 -10.19
N MET A 14 6.01 1.40 -9.99
CA MET A 14 6.68 1.19 -8.69
C MET A 14 7.32 2.48 -8.15
N ARG A 15 8.03 3.23 -9.01
CA ARG A 15 8.68 4.50 -8.61
C ARG A 15 7.67 5.58 -8.23
N ARG A 16 6.60 5.72 -9.01
CA ARG A 16 5.53 6.68 -8.71
C ARG A 16 4.83 6.37 -7.39
N ILE A 17 4.63 5.08 -7.10
CA ILE A 17 4.06 4.64 -5.82
C ILE A 17 5.01 4.99 -4.68
N GLN A 18 6.30 4.69 -4.82
CA GLN A 18 7.30 5.03 -3.82
C GLN A 18 7.31 6.53 -3.54
N GLU A 19 7.37 7.37 -4.57
CA GLU A 19 7.31 8.84 -4.44
C GLU A 19 6.02 9.30 -3.73
N ILE A 20 4.87 8.74 -4.09
CA ILE A 20 3.59 9.09 -3.44
C ILE A 20 3.59 8.67 -1.97
N VAL A 21 4.13 7.50 -1.64
CA VAL A 21 4.20 7.01 -0.25
C VAL A 21 5.17 7.86 0.57
N GLU A 22 6.36 8.15 0.05
CA GLU A 22 7.35 8.99 0.73
C GLU A 22 6.84 10.41 0.99
N GLU A 23 6.27 11.07 -0.03
CA GLU A 23 5.67 12.40 0.14
C GLU A 23 4.47 12.37 1.08
N THR A 24 3.71 11.27 1.09
CA THR A 24 2.60 11.06 2.02
C THR A 24 3.04 11.17 3.46
N PHE A 25 4.08 10.41 3.83
CA PHE A 25 4.58 10.39 5.19
C PHE A 25 5.37 11.64 5.55
N ALA A 26 6.07 12.25 4.59
CA ALA A 26 6.77 13.52 4.81
C ALA A 26 5.82 14.66 5.19
N VAL A 27 4.67 14.76 4.48
CA VAL A 27 3.70 15.83 4.72
C VAL A 27 2.78 15.50 5.91
N SER A 28 2.38 14.24 6.09
CA SER A 28 1.52 13.85 7.23
C SER A 28 2.27 13.80 8.56
N GLY A 29 3.58 13.52 8.54
CA GLY A 29 4.43 13.48 9.73
C GLY A 29 4.98 14.85 10.15
N ALA A 30 4.79 15.89 9.34
CA ALA A 30 5.24 17.24 9.69
C ALA A 30 4.40 17.81 10.85
N PRO A 31 5.03 18.38 11.90
CA PRO A 31 4.29 18.97 13.01
C PRO A 31 3.53 20.23 12.55
N ASN A 32 2.21 20.15 12.51
CA ASN A 32 1.34 21.30 12.28
C ASN A 32 1.11 22.05 13.58
N ILE A 33 1.48 23.32 13.64
CA ILE A 33 1.33 24.12 14.86
C ILE A 33 -0.15 24.29 15.20
N GLY A 34 -1.00 24.43 14.19
CA GLY A 34 -2.43 24.59 14.30
C GLY A 34 -3.17 23.41 14.90
N ASP A 35 -2.57 22.21 14.88
CA ASP A 35 -3.15 21.00 15.49
C ASP A 35 -2.91 20.98 17.01
N PHE A 36 -1.83 21.61 17.49
CA PHE A 36 -1.53 21.78 18.92
C PHE A 36 -2.09 23.09 19.49
N PHE A 37 -2.06 24.16 18.70
CA PHE A 37 -2.48 25.51 19.08
C PHE A 37 -3.42 26.08 18.00
N PRO A 38 -4.74 25.87 18.13
CA PRO A 38 -5.71 26.28 17.11
C PRO A 38 -5.65 27.77 16.73
N ALA A 39 -5.27 28.65 17.66
CA ALA A 39 -5.09 30.09 17.40
C ALA A 39 -3.91 30.41 16.47
N LEU A 40 -2.96 29.48 16.29
CA LEU A 40 -1.76 29.63 15.46
C LEU A 40 -1.84 28.91 14.11
N ARG A 41 -3.03 28.44 13.69
CA ARG A 41 -3.24 27.80 12.37
C ARG A 41 -2.74 28.63 11.18
N TRP A 42 -2.75 29.96 11.28
CA TRP A 42 -2.25 30.86 10.24
C TRP A 42 -0.73 30.70 9.99
N VAL A 43 0.03 30.23 10.98
CA VAL A 43 1.47 29.98 10.85
C VAL A 43 1.74 28.84 9.88
N ASP A 44 0.94 27.77 9.93
CA ASP A 44 1.08 26.64 8.99
C ASP A 44 0.77 27.06 7.55
N ARG A 45 -0.18 28.01 7.38
CA ARG A 45 -0.48 28.60 6.07
C ARG A 45 0.69 29.43 5.53
N LEU A 46 1.36 30.22 6.37
CA LEU A 46 2.56 30.97 5.98
C LEU A 46 3.75 30.06 5.67
N ARG A 47 3.86 28.92 6.37
CA ARG A 47 4.88 27.90 6.10
C ARG A 47 4.61 27.09 4.83
N GLY A 48 3.44 27.26 4.22
CA GLY A 48 3.05 26.58 2.99
C GLY A 48 2.57 25.13 3.19
N VAL A 49 2.26 24.71 4.41
CA VAL A 49 1.80 23.33 4.71
C VAL A 49 0.49 23.03 3.97
N GLU A 50 -0.45 23.98 3.97
CA GLU A 50 -1.71 23.86 3.25
C GLU A 50 -1.50 23.70 1.74
N ALA A 51 -0.61 24.49 1.14
CA ALA A 51 -0.29 24.39 -0.28
C ALA A 51 0.39 23.05 -0.62
N ALA A 52 1.28 22.56 0.24
CA ALA A 52 1.91 21.25 0.08
C ALA A 52 0.88 20.11 0.14
N LEU A 53 -0.07 20.16 1.09
CA LEU A 53 -1.16 19.20 1.21
C LEU A 53 -2.05 19.18 -0.03
N VAL A 54 -2.44 20.35 -0.55
CA VAL A 54 -3.28 20.46 -1.75
C VAL A 54 -2.56 19.89 -2.98
N ASN A 55 -1.27 20.20 -3.15
CA ASN A 55 -0.46 19.67 -4.24
C ASN A 55 -0.32 18.14 -4.16
N LEU A 56 -0.06 17.62 -2.96
CA LEU A 56 0.03 16.18 -2.70
C LEU A 56 -1.31 15.49 -2.97
N GLN A 57 -2.42 16.06 -2.51
CA GLN A 57 -3.77 15.53 -2.76
C GLN A 57 -4.04 15.45 -4.27
N THR A 58 -3.70 16.50 -5.02
CA THR A 58 -3.87 16.55 -6.48
C THR A 58 -3.10 15.41 -7.17
N ARG A 59 -1.85 15.17 -6.77
CA ARG A 59 -1.02 14.09 -7.33
C ARG A 59 -1.54 12.70 -6.97
N ARG A 60 -1.96 12.50 -5.71
CA ARG A 60 -2.57 11.24 -5.24
C ARG A 60 -3.85 10.93 -6.01
N ASP A 61 -4.74 11.91 -6.15
CA ASP A 61 -6.00 11.74 -6.85
C ASP A 61 -5.76 11.43 -8.32
N ALA A 62 -4.83 12.12 -8.99
CA ALA A 62 -4.46 11.82 -10.37
C ALA A 62 -3.93 10.39 -10.53
N PHE A 63 -3.05 9.94 -9.63
CA PHE A 63 -2.48 8.61 -9.66
C PHE A 63 -3.53 7.52 -9.45
N VAL A 64 -4.35 7.63 -8.40
CA VAL A 64 -5.38 6.63 -8.09
C VAL A 64 -6.46 6.61 -9.17
N SER A 65 -6.83 7.77 -9.72
CA SER A 65 -7.75 7.85 -10.85
C SER A 65 -7.20 7.09 -12.06
N ALA A 66 -5.93 7.31 -12.41
CA ALA A 66 -5.29 6.60 -13.51
C ALA A 66 -5.29 5.07 -13.30
N LEU A 67 -5.06 4.61 -12.07
CA LEU A 67 -5.07 3.19 -11.72
C LEU A 67 -6.46 2.57 -11.86
N ILE A 68 -7.50 3.24 -11.38
CA ILE A 68 -8.90 2.80 -11.49
C ILE A 68 -9.35 2.82 -12.95
N ASP A 69 -9.00 3.86 -13.70
CA ASP A 69 -9.40 4.00 -15.10
C ASP A 69 -8.74 2.97 -16.01
N ASP A 70 -7.45 2.67 -15.81
CA ASP A 70 -6.76 1.58 -16.51
C ASP A 70 -7.47 0.23 -16.28
N HIS A 71 -7.89 0.02 -15.03
CA HIS A 71 -8.60 -1.17 -14.61
C HIS A 71 -9.98 -1.29 -15.27
N ARG A 72 -10.79 -0.21 -15.24
CA ARG A 72 -12.08 -0.12 -15.93
C ARG A 72 -11.96 -0.35 -17.44
N ARG A 73 -10.93 0.24 -18.08
CA ARG A 73 -10.67 0.04 -19.52
C ARG A 73 -10.39 -1.41 -19.84
N THR A 74 -9.56 -2.08 -19.03
CA THR A 74 -9.22 -3.48 -19.32
C THR A 74 -10.41 -4.40 -19.12
N ARG A 75 -11.23 -4.14 -18.10
CA ARG A 75 -12.49 -4.86 -17.85
C ARG A 75 -13.45 -4.75 -19.03
N ASN A 76 -13.63 -3.55 -19.58
CA ASN A 76 -14.53 -3.30 -20.72
C ASN A 76 -14.02 -3.92 -22.04
N ALA A 77 -12.71 -4.12 -22.18
CA ALA A 77 -12.10 -4.71 -23.38
C ALA A 77 -12.27 -6.25 -23.48
N GLY A 78 -13.09 -6.87 -22.63
CA GLY A 78 -13.36 -8.31 -22.68
C GLY A 78 -12.20 -9.19 -22.21
N GLY A 79 -11.26 -8.64 -21.45
CA GLY A 79 -10.22 -9.43 -20.79
C GLY A 79 -10.86 -10.51 -19.92
N ARG A 80 -10.65 -11.79 -20.27
CA ARG A 80 -11.25 -12.95 -19.59
C ARG A 80 -11.09 -12.85 -18.06
N TYR A 81 -12.20 -12.62 -17.39
CA TYR A 81 -12.36 -12.72 -15.94
C TYR A 81 -12.38 -14.18 -15.47
N ILE A 82 -11.22 -14.84 -15.40
CA ILE A 82 -11.03 -16.06 -14.59
C ILE A 82 -9.52 -16.11 -14.33
N GLU A 83 -8.98 -15.57 -13.24
CA GLU A 83 -8.74 -16.37 -12.02
C GLU A 83 -8.52 -15.54 -10.74
N LYS A 84 -8.23 -14.23 -10.80
CA LYS A 84 -7.93 -13.42 -9.59
C LYS A 84 -8.46 -11.99 -9.72
N LYS A 85 -9.48 -11.65 -8.91
CA LYS A 85 -9.96 -10.27 -8.73
C LYS A 85 -9.03 -9.51 -7.79
N GLY A 86 -8.64 -8.30 -8.18
CA GLY A 86 -7.95 -7.36 -7.29
C GLY A 86 -8.94 -6.58 -6.44
N VAL A 87 -8.42 -5.80 -5.48
CA VAL A 87 -9.28 -4.93 -4.66
C VAL A 87 -10.04 -3.91 -5.52
N ILE A 88 -9.43 -3.38 -6.57
CA ILE A 88 -10.08 -2.39 -7.45
C ILE A 88 -11.26 -3.03 -8.21
N ASP A 89 -11.15 -4.29 -8.63
CA ASP A 89 -12.27 -5.03 -9.26
C ASP A 89 -13.46 -5.06 -8.30
N VAL A 90 -13.21 -5.50 -7.06
CA VAL A 90 -14.23 -5.67 -6.03
C VAL A 90 -14.89 -4.34 -5.68
N LEU A 91 -14.09 -3.27 -5.49
CA LEU A 91 -14.63 -1.93 -5.20
C LEU A 91 -15.45 -1.37 -6.36
N THR A 92 -15.06 -1.64 -7.61
CA THR A 92 -15.80 -1.17 -8.79
C THR A 92 -17.11 -1.94 -8.96
N GLU A 93 -17.15 -3.24 -8.66
CA GLU A 93 -18.39 -4.03 -8.63
C GLU A 93 -19.36 -3.51 -7.56
N HIS A 94 -18.86 -3.17 -6.37
CA HIS A 94 -19.67 -2.56 -5.32
C HIS A 94 -20.17 -1.15 -5.69
N GLN A 95 -19.35 -0.38 -6.41
CA GLN A 95 -19.74 0.93 -6.94
C GLN A 95 -20.88 0.85 -7.96
N GLU A 96 -20.94 -0.21 -8.75
CA GLU A 96 -22.07 -0.42 -9.69
C GLU A 96 -23.34 -0.88 -8.97
N ALA A 97 -23.20 -1.65 -7.89
CA ALA A 97 -24.33 -2.14 -7.11
C ALA A 97 -24.94 -1.06 -6.19
N ASP A 98 -24.11 -0.22 -5.56
CA ASP A 98 -24.54 0.88 -4.68
C ASP A 98 -23.68 2.13 -4.91
N PRO A 99 -23.97 2.91 -5.97
CA PRO A 99 -23.21 4.11 -6.32
C PRO A 99 -23.35 5.25 -5.30
N GLY A 100 -24.40 5.21 -4.46
CA GLY A 100 -24.63 6.21 -3.43
C GLY A 100 -23.66 6.05 -2.25
N TYR A 101 -23.35 4.82 -1.87
CA TYR A 101 -22.39 4.52 -0.81
C TYR A 101 -20.95 4.47 -1.34
N TYR A 102 -20.71 3.73 -2.43
CA TYR A 102 -19.39 3.58 -3.05
C TYR A 102 -19.11 4.69 -4.06
N THR A 103 -19.18 5.93 -3.59
CA THR A 103 -18.84 7.10 -4.42
C THR A 103 -17.40 7.03 -4.92
N ASP A 104 -17.09 7.76 -6.00
CA ASP A 104 -15.74 7.84 -6.56
C ASP A 104 -14.69 8.26 -5.51
N THR A 105 -15.05 9.21 -4.63
CA THR A 105 -14.21 9.63 -3.50
C THR A 105 -13.93 8.50 -2.52
N VAL A 106 -14.96 7.71 -2.17
CA VAL A 106 -14.80 6.57 -1.24
C VAL A 106 -13.89 5.50 -1.85
N VAL A 107 -14.12 5.11 -3.10
CA VAL A 107 -13.31 4.11 -3.79
C VAL A 107 -11.85 4.56 -3.89
N LYS A 108 -11.60 5.81 -4.32
CA LYS A 108 -10.25 6.38 -4.40
C LYS A 108 -9.57 6.43 -3.03
N GLY A 109 -10.31 6.83 -2.00
CA GLY A 109 -9.83 6.87 -0.62
C GLY A 109 -9.37 5.50 -0.13
N ILE A 110 -10.17 4.45 -0.34
CA ILE A 110 -9.83 3.08 0.07
C ILE A 110 -8.56 2.60 -0.64
N VAL A 111 -8.46 2.81 -1.97
CA VAL A 111 -7.28 2.40 -2.74
C VAL A 111 -6.03 3.12 -2.24
N LEU A 112 -6.11 4.42 -1.97
CA LEU A 112 -5.00 5.22 -1.46
C LEU A 112 -4.55 4.77 -0.06
N VAL A 113 -5.50 4.54 0.85
CA VAL A 113 -5.20 4.08 2.22
C VAL A 113 -4.49 2.73 2.19
N LEU A 114 -5.01 1.79 1.41
CA LEU A 114 -4.39 0.48 1.23
C LEU A 114 -2.97 0.59 0.66
N LEU A 115 -2.77 1.43 -0.36
CA LEU A 115 -1.46 1.63 -0.97
C LEU A 115 -0.44 2.21 0.01
N THR A 116 -0.83 3.24 0.77
CA THR A 116 0.07 3.96 1.67
C THR A 116 0.34 3.17 2.94
N ALA A 117 -0.71 2.80 3.68
CA ALA A 117 -0.58 2.10 4.95
C ALA A 117 0.03 0.70 4.79
N GLY A 118 -0.25 -0.01 3.69
CA GLY A 118 0.28 -1.35 3.45
C GLY A 118 1.74 -1.37 3.00
N THR A 119 2.26 -0.29 2.41
CA THR A 119 3.62 -0.28 1.84
C THR A 119 4.66 0.07 2.90
N ASP A 120 4.50 1.21 3.58
CA ASP A 120 5.51 1.73 4.52
C ASP A 120 5.66 0.84 5.76
N THR A 121 4.53 0.45 6.38
CA THR A 121 4.54 -0.40 7.58
C THR A 121 5.17 -1.77 7.32
N SER A 122 4.86 -2.40 6.19
CA SER A 122 5.41 -3.70 5.81
C SER A 122 6.91 -3.61 5.48
N ALA A 123 7.32 -2.52 4.80
CA ALA A 123 8.73 -2.28 4.48
C ALA A 123 9.56 -2.09 5.75
N LEU A 124 9.12 -1.20 6.65
CA LEU A 124 9.76 -0.96 7.95
C LEU A 124 9.80 -2.22 8.81
N THR A 125 8.70 -2.97 8.89
CA THR A 125 8.66 -4.21 9.68
C THR A 125 9.64 -5.25 9.13
N THR A 126 9.74 -5.38 7.82
CA THR A 126 10.69 -6.31 7.18
C THR A 126 12.13 -5.87 7.42
N GLU A 127 12.41 -4.58 7.32
CA GLU A 127 13.72 -4.00 7.62
C GLU A 127 14.15 -4.31 9.07
N TRP A 128 13.27 -4.04 10.03
CA TRP A 128 13.51 -4.34 11.45
C TRP A 128 13.69 -5.84 11.69
N ALA A 129 12.85 -6.68 11.09
CA ALA A 129 12.96 -8.13 11.20
C ALA A 129 14.34 -8.61 10.73
N MET A 130 14.80 -8.14 9.56
CA MET A 130 16.12 -8.49 9.03
C MET A 130 17.26 -7.95 9.90
N ALA A 131 17.16 -6.70 10.37
CA ALA A 131 18.15 -6.10 11.26
C ALA A 131 18.30 -6.89 12.58
N LEU A 132 17.18 -7.32 13.16
CA LEU A 132 17.16 -8.13 14.38
C LEU A 132 17.73 -9.54 14.14
N LEU A 133 17.38 -10.18 13.03
CA LEU A 133 17.94 -11.50 12.67
C LEU A 133 19.46 -11.46 12.50
N VAL A 134 19.99 -10.44 11.82
CA VAL A 134 21.45 -10.27 11.65
C VAL A 134 22.14 -10.01 12.99
N LYS A 135 21.50 -9.27 13.89
CA LYS A 135 22.02 -8.98 15.24
C LYS A 135 21.98 -10.20 16.17
N HIS A 136 21.06 -11.14 15.95
CA HIS A 136 20.81 -12.32 16.78
C HIS A 136 21.01 -13.63 15.96
N PRO A 137 22.26 -14.01 15.66
CA PRO A 137 22.56 -15.11 14.74
C PRO A 137 22.02 -16.47 15.20
N GLU A 138 21.90 -16.69 16.51
CA GLU A 138 21.28 -17.89 17.08
C GLU A 138 19.78 -18.02 16.73
N VAL A 139 19.06 -16.89 16.69
CA VAL A 139 17.65 -16.82 16.29
C VAL A 139 17.54 -17.04 14.79
N MET A 140 18.38 -16.35 14.00
CA MET A 140 18.43 -16.52 12.55
C MET A 140 18.72 -17.98 12.14
N ARG A 141 19.62 -18.66 12.84
CA ARG A 141 19.91 -20.07 12.60
C ARG A 141 18.71 -20.98 12.87
N LYS A 142 17.93 -20.71 13.93
CA LYS A 142 16.73 -21.48 14.26
C LYS A 142 15.63 -21.28 13.21
N ALA A 143 15.35 -20.04 12.83
CA ALA A 143 14.39 -19.72 11.77
C ALA A 143 14.76 -20.39 10.44
N ARG A 144 16.05 -20.36 10.06
CA ARG A 144 16.53 -21.06 8.86
C ARG A 144 16.37 -22.58 8.96
N ALA A 145 16.74 -23.16 10.10
CA ALA A 145 16.61 -24.60 10.30
C ALA A 145 15.15 -25.08 10.22
N GLU A 146 14.19 -24.28 10.69
CA GLU A 146 12.76 -24.58 10.55
C GLU A 146 12.31 -24.54 9.08
N ILE A 147 12.71 -23.50 8.33
CA ILE A 147 12.41 -23.40 6.90
C ILE A 147 13.01 -24.59 6.14
N ASP A 148 14.27 -24.93 6.41
CA ASP A 148 14.95 -26.05 5.75
C ASP A 148 14.29 -27.40 6.06
N ALA A 149 13.77 -27.58 7.28
CA ALA A 149 13.09 -28.81 7.70
C ALA A 149 11.69 -28.97 7.11
N ASN A 150 10.93 -27.87 6.98
CA ASN A 150 9.51 -27.91 6.60
C ASN A 150 9.23 -27.57 5.13
N VAL A 151 10.13 -26.83 4.47
CA VAL A 151 9.98 -26.40 3.07
C VAL A 151 11.07 -27.01 2.18
N GLY A 152 12.30 -27.14 2.69
CA GLY A 152 13.46 -27.59 1.92
C GLY A 152 14.09 -26.50 1.05
N MET A 153 15.15 -26.84 0.31
CA MET A 153 16.02 -25.86 -0.40
C MET A 153 15.70 -25.62 -1.89
N GLY A 154 14.64 -26.22 -2.43
CA GLY A 154 14.37 -26.24 -3.88
C GLY A 154 13.18 -25.41 -4.36
N GLN A 155 12.40 -24.81 -3.46
CA GLN A 155 11.13 -24.17 -3.80
C GLN A 155 11.01 -22.78 -3.17
N LEU A 156 10.28 -21.88 -3.84
CA LEU A 156 9.89 -20.61 -3.26
C LEU A 156 8.80 -20.86 -2.20
N ILE A 157 8.94 -20.22 -1.05
CA ILE A 157 7.96 -20.30 0.03
C ILE A 157 6.63 -19.67 -0.46
N GLU A 158 5.54 -20.40 -0.26
CA GLU A 158 4.17 -19.91 -0.45
C GLU A 158 3.50 -19.59 0.90
N GLU A 159 2.48 -18.74 0.88
CA GLU A 159 1.73 -18.37 2.10
C GLU A 159 1.09 -19.57 2.81
N SER A 160 0.77 -20.64 2.07
CA SER A 160 0.22 -21.89 2.60
C SER A 160 1.16 -22.62 3.58
N TYR A 161 2.47 -22.35 3.52
CA TYR A 161 3.45 -22.96 4.43
C TYR A 161 3.45 -22.35 5.83
N ILE A 162 2.74 -21.23 6.05
CA ILE A 162 2.78 -20.50 7.33
C ILE A 162 2.36 -21.36 8.53
N THR A 163 1.44 -22.30 8.34
CA THR A 163 1.02 -23.23 9.41
C THR A 163 2.12 -24.21 9.83
N ASN A 164 3.11 -24.41 8.97
CA ASN A 164 4.24 -25.32 9.17
C ASN A 164 5.52 -24.57 9.59
N LEU A 165 5.45 -23.25 9.81
CA LEU A 165 6.57 -22.42 10.24
C LEU A 165 6.22 -21.69 11.56
N PRO A 166 6.03 -22.43 12.68
CA PRO A 166 5.56 -21.85 13.93
C PRO A 166 6.61 -21.10 14.75
N TYR A 167 7.89 -21.09 14.35
CA TYR A 167 8.94 -20.45 15.14
C TYR A 167 8.64 -18.95 15.33
N PRO A 168 8.46 -18.48 16.59
CA PRO A 168 8.10 -17.11 16.89
C PRO A 168 9.26 -16.12 16.74
#